data_AF-A0A9J6QMP6-F1
#
_entry.id   AF-A0A9J6QMP6-F1
#
_cell.length_a   1.000
_cell.length_b   1.000
_cell.length_c   1.000
_cell.angle_alpha   90.00
_cell.angle_beta   90.00
_cell.angle_gamma   90.00
#
_symmetry.space_group_name_H-M   'P 1'
#
loop_
_entity.id
_entity.type
_entity.pdbx_description
1 polymer ?
#
loop_
_entity_poly.entity_id
_entity_poly.type
_entity_poly.pdbx_seq_one_letter_code
_entity_poly.pdbx_strand_id
1 'polypeptide(L)' 'MIKSFAAAFFRIYDRKITSGEITFSQTGMKKEDFTKLCTDQSYVLPRTEIERLCNAMKLTSEEAQTLLQWAQD' A
#
# COMPACT_ATOMS: atom_id res chain seq x y z
N MET A 1 6.47 16.06 0.67
CA MET A 1 5.07 15.85 1.08
C MET A 1 4.48 14.78 0.18
N ILE A 2 4.03 13.65 0.73
CA ILE A 2 3.37 12.60 -0.04
C ILE A 2 1.99 13.12 -0.47
N LYS A 3 1.65 13.00 -1.75
CA LYS A 3 0.48 13.67 -2.33
C LYS A 3 -0.73 12.76 -2.54
N SER A 4 -0.60 11.45 -2.32
CA SER A 4 -1.70 10.48 -2.45
C SER A 4 -1.39 9.16 -1.74
N PHE A 5 -2.43 8.36 -1.50
CA PHE A 5 -2.30 6.98 -1.03
C PHE A 5 -1.41 6.15 -1.96
N ALA A 6 -1.63 6.22 -3.28
CA ALA A 6 -0.83 5.48 -4.26
C ALA A 6 0.67 5.81 -4.14
N ALA A 7 1.03 7.09 -4.00
CA ALA A 7 2.43 7.49 -3.85
C ALA A 7 3.04 7.01 -2.51
N ALA A 8 2.25 6.99 -1.43
CA ALA A 8 2.66 6.41 -0.15
C ALA A 8 2.94 4.91 -0.29
N PHE A 9 1.98 4.19 -0.89
CA PHE A 9 2.04 2.75 -1.12
C PHE A 9 3.24 2.37 -1.98
N PHE A 10 3.40 2.94 -3.18
CA PHE A 10 4.49 2.57 -4.09
C PHE A 10 5.86 2.84 -3.50
N ARG A 11 6.03 3.91 -2.71
CA ARG A 11 7.30 4.18 -2.02
C ARG A 11 7.70 3.06 -1.06
N ILE A 12 6.75 2.55 -0.28
CA ILE A 12 6.99 1.48 0.69
C ILE A 12 7.13 0.14 -0.04
N TYR A 13 6.23 -0.11 -0.99
CA TYR A 13 6.21 -1.32 -1.82
C TYR A 13 7.52 -1.52 -2.58
N ASP A 14 7.98 -0.52 -3.34
CA ASP A 14 9.20 -0.62 -4.14
C ASP A 14 10.41 -0.90 -3.26
N ARG A 15 10.51 -0.23 -2.11
CA ARG A 15 11.60 -0.45 -1.14
C ARG A 15 11.62 -1.90 -0.64
N LYS A 16 10.47 -2.43 -0.24
CA LYS A 16 10.35 -3.79 0.32
C LYS A 16 10.50 -4.89 -0.73
N ILE A 17 10.07 -4.64 -1.97
CA ILE A 17 10.34 -5.54 -3.10
C ILE A 17 11.83 -5.55 -3.43
N THR A 18 12.46 -4.37 -3.51
CA THR A 18 13.88 -4.24 -3.85
C THR A 18 14.79 -4.84 -2.79
N SER A 19 14.42 -4.73 -1.51
CA SER A 19 15.16 -5.37 -0.40
C SER A 19 14.93 -6.88 -0.30
N GLY A 20 13.93 -7.42 -1.02
CA GLY A 20 13.52 -8.83 -0.93
C GLY A 20 12.78 -9.18 0.36
N GLU A 21 12.37 -8.19 1.17
CA GLU A 21 11.56 -8.42 2.37
C GLU A 21 10.20 -9.05 2.04
N ILE A 22 9.67 -8.68 0.87
CA ILE A 22 8.40 -9.17 0.34
C ILE A 22 8.50 -9.45 -1.16
N THR A 23 7.50 -10.19 -1.65
CA THR A 23 7.19 -10.35 -3.07
C THR A 23 5.79 -9.80 -3.34
N PHE A 24 5.47 -9.52 -4.61
CA PHE A 24 4.15 -9.03 -4.98
C PHE A 24 3.04 -9.99 -4.53
N SER A 25 3.22 -11.31 -4.70
CA SER A 25 2.23 -12.32 -4.29
C SER A 25 1.94 -12.32 -2.79
N GLN A 26 2.94 -11.99 -1.96
CA GLN A 26 2.75 -11.90 -0.51
C GLN A 26 1.88 -10.72 -0.09
N THR A 27 1.74 -9.68 -0.92
CA THR A 27 0.87 -8.52 -0.60
C THR A 27 -0.61 -8.89 -0.52
N GLY A 28 -1.02 -9.99 -1.17
CA GLY A 28 -2.43 -10.37 -1.30
C GLY A 28 -3.26 -9.40 -2.15
N MET A 29 -2.63 -8.39 -2.77
CA MET A 29 -3.32 -7.37 -3.54
C MET A 29 -3.86 -7.94 -4.86
N LYS A 30 -5.11 -7.62 -5.19
CA LYS A 30 -5.68 -7.95 -6.50
C LYS A 30 -4.99 -7.14 -7.59
N LYS A 31 -4.80 -7.75 -8.76
CA LYS A 31 -4.22 -7.06 -9.93
C LYS A 31 -5.02 -5.81 -10.30
N GLU A 32 -6.35 -5.87 -10.22
CA GLU A 32 -7.24 -4.75 -10.52
C GLU A 32 -6.98 -3.54 -9.62
N ASP A 33 -6.84 -3.78 -8.31
CA ASP A 33 -6.53 -2.75 -7.33
C ASP A 33 -5.16 -2.13 -7.59
N PHE A 34 -4.16 -2.97 -7.87
CA PHE A 34 -2.81 -2.51 -8.20
C PHE A 34 -2.80 -1.65 -9.47
N THR A 35 -3.45 -2.13 -10.54
CA THR A 35 -3.59 -1.37 -11.79
C THR A 35 -4.28 -0.03 -11.53
N LYS A 36 -5.34 -0.02 -10.71
CA LYS A 36 -6.06 1.21 -10.39
C LYS A 36 -5.20 2.21 -9.61
N LEU A 37 -4.38 1.74 -8.68
CA LEU A 37 -3.39 2.59 -7.99
C LEU A 37 -2.36 3.21 -8.96
N CYS A 38 -2.01 2.52 -10.05
CA CYS A 38 -1.12 3.06 -11.08
C CYS A 38 -1.77 4.16 -11.93
N THR A 39 -3.09 4.11 -12.13
CA THR A 39 -3.80 4.97 -13.10
C THR A 39 -4.63 6.09 -12.46
N ASP A 40 -5.08 5.91 -11.22
CA ASP A 40 -5.96 6.83 -10.51
C ASP A 40 -5.29 7.29 -9.20
N GLN A 41 -4.80 8.52 -9.19
CA GLN A 41 -4.13 9.09 -8.02
C GLN A 41 -5.07 9.38 -6.84
N SER A 42 -6.39 9.41 -7.09
CA SER A 42 -7.41 9.60 -6.05
C SER A 42 -7.91 8.29 -5.47
N TYR A 43 -7.57 7.15 -6.09
CA TYR A 43 -7.98 5.85 -5.61
C TYR A 43 -7.30 5.51 -4.28
N VAL A 44 -8.12 5.13 -3.30
CA VAL A 44 -7.69 4.64 -2.00
C VAL A 44 -8.35 3.28 -1.76
N LEU A 45 -7.59 2.35 -1.21
CA LEU A 45 -8.14 1.05 -0.82
C LEU A 45 -9.08 1.19 0.39
N PRO A 46 -10.11 0.33 0.51
CA PRO A 46 -10.91 0.25 1.73
C PRO A 46 -10.01 0.03 2.96
N ARG A 47 -10.40 0.61 4.11
CA ARG A 47 -9.62 0.50 5.36
C ARG A 47 -9.21 -0.93 5.69
N THR A 48 -10.15 -1.88 5.57
CA THR A 48 -9.91 -3.30 5.84
C THR A 48 -8.85 -3.93 4.94
N GLU A 49 -8.77 -3.50 3.68
CA GLU A 49 -7.75 -3.94 2.74
C GLU A 49 -6.41 -3.26 3.02
N ILE A 50 -6.39 -1.99 3.45
CA ILE A 50 -5.17 -1.32 3.91
C ILE A 50 -4.60 -2.06 5.14
N GLU A 51 -5.42 -2.42 6.11
CA GLU A 51 -4.99 -3.16 7.30
C GLU A 51 -4.41 -4.54 6.95
N ARG A 52 -5.06 -5.27 6.05
CA ARG A 52 -4.54 -6.55 5.53
C ARG A 52 -3.19 -6.36 4.84
N LEU A 53 -3.09 -5.34 3.98
CA LEU A 53 -1.88 -5.01 3.25
C LEU A 53 -0.73 -4.64 4.20
N CYS A 54 -0.99 -3.87 5.25
CA CYS A 54 -0.01 -3.52 6.27
C CYS A 54 0.62 -4.77 6.92
N ASN A 55 -0.21 -5.75 7.27
CA ASN A 55 0.24 -7.02 7.84
C ASN A 55 1.03 -7.86 6.82
N ALA A 56 0.49 -7.99 5.61
CA ALA A 56 1.08 -8.75 4.52
C ALA A 56 2.47 -8.22 4.12
N MET A 57 2.63 -6.89 4.11
CA MET A 57 3.89 -6.22 3.77
C MET A 57 4.86 -6.11 4.96
N LYS A 58 4.48 -6.60 6.15
CA LYS A 58 5.26 -6.49 7.39
C LYS A 58 5.68 -5.05 7.66
N LEU A 59 4.72 -4.13 7.59
CA LEU A 59 4.98 -2.71 7.79
C LEU A 59 5.31 -2.43 9.26
N THR A 60 6.19 -1.46 9.49
CA THR A 60 6.37 -0.88 10.83
C THR A 60 5.13 -0.06 11.20
N SER A 61 4.97 0.29 12.48
CA SER A 61 3.86 1.14 12.94
C SER A 61 3.82 2.48 12.20
N GLU A 62 4.97 3.09 11.93
CA GLU A 62 5.08 4.36 11.19
C GLU A 62 4.65 4.21 9.73
N GLU A 63 5.05 3.12 9.08
CA GLU A 63 4.67 2.82 7.69
C GLU A 63 3.18 2.52 7.57
N ALA A 64 2.64 1.73 8.50
CA ALA A 64 1.22 1.45 8.58
C ALA A 64 0.40 2.73 8.79
N GLN A 65 0.83 3.61 9.71
CA GLN A 65 0.19 4.91 9.91
C GLN A 65 0.25 5.79 8.66
N THR A 66 1.36 5.72 7.90
CA THR A 66 1.51 6.43 6.63
C THR A 66 0.47 6.01 5.59
N LEU A 67 0.02 4.76 5.60
CA LEU A 67 -1.05 4.27 4.73
C LEU A 67 -2.44 4.50 5.32
N LEU A 68 -2.64 4.19 6.60
CA LEU A 68 -3.93 4.26 7.28
C LEU A 68 -4.48 5.69 7.41
N GLN A 69 -3.63 6.72 7.41
CA GLN A 69 -4.08 8.11 7.41
C GLN A 69 -4.92 8.49 6.17
N TRP A 70 -4.84 7.71 5.09
CA TRP A 70 -5.61 7.93 3.87
C TRP A 70 -6.92 7.15 3.85
N ALA A 71 -7.12 6.20 4.77
CA ALA A 71 -8.32 5.38 4.82
C ALA A 71 -9.55 6.28 4.97
N GLN A 72 -10.56 6.03 4.14
CA GLN A 72 -11.88 6.65 4.25
C GLN A 72 -12.78 5.69 5.05
N ASP A 73 -13.62 6.26 5.91
CA ASP A 73 -14.64 5.53 6.69
C ASP A 73 -15.80 5.04 5.79
#